data_AF-A0A0P1EDK5-F1
#
_entry.id   AF-A0A0P1EDK5-F1
#
_cell.length_a   1.000
_cell.length_b   1.000
_cell.length_c   1.000
_cell.angle_alpha   90.00
_cell.angle_beta   90.00
_cell.angle_gamma   90.00
#
_symmetry.space_group_name_H-M   'P 1'
#
loop_
_entity.id
_entity.type
_entity.pdbx_description
1 polymer ?
#
loop_
_entity_poly.entity_id
_entity_poly.type
_entity_poly.pdbx_seq_one_letter_code
_entity_poly.pdbx_strand_id
1 'polypeptide(L)'
;MLAFERSNTPTIAYVIEPRFSGGTSAAVAAELPVAAECGQVVVHAITSRAFGTNQHVSPVLRQVLDELNIPIIWDAPRISADFVFLHNPSFLKFQDTLGTRIIARELYVITHENFLRPGGAEGFDVSSCLSQIEASTISLRKTLAPISPFNRSGVVDWLATSRVARQWDVLGSDWFNICETEMRAPCETPQDRRGRHSRPGFEKFPVIADLDSCFPSHSQCNVILGADALLNARVLRAHWTLLPFDAITVQEFFGMIDFFVYFTAPTWQESFGRVVAEAVAAGKVVLTNPDTGATFGKAVLTCQPSQVDTIIVDLIAQPQKYHDQVARSQSALQNYSAGKFKAMLSGVLCADSEVNK
;
A
#
# COMPACT_ATOMS: atom_id res chain seq x y z
N MET A 1 43.16 -26.28 2.46
CA MET A 1 42.81 -24.95 2.99
C MET A 1 42.32 -24.12 1.81
N LEU A 2 41.03 -24.21 1.51
CA LEU A 2 40.37 -23.39 0.49
C LEU A 2 39.53 -22.39 1.27
N ALA A 3 40.06 -21.17 1.42
CA ALA A 3 39.28 -20.07 1.94
C ALA A 3 38.21 -19.75 0.89
N PHE A 4 36.97 -20.16 1.15
CA PHE A 4 35.82 -19.58 0.47
C PHE A 4 35.79 -18.11 0.88
N GLU A 5 36.14 -17.22 -0.05
CA GLU A 5 35.72 -15.82 0.03
C GLU A 5 34.19 -15.83 0.03
N ARG A 6 33.58 -15.75 1.22
CA ARG A 6 32.16 -15.43 1.32
C ARG A 6 32.03 -14.03 0.74
N SER A 7 31.27 -13.88 -0.34
CA SER A 7 30.76 -12.57 -0.75
C SER A 7 30.12 -11.94 0.48
N ASN A 8 30.60 -10.78 0.91
CA ASN A 8 30.12 -10.07 2.11
C ASN A 8 28.71 -9.45 1.89
N THR A 9 28.00 -9.91 0.86
CA THR A 9 26.70 -9.45 0.43
C THR A 9 25.63 -10.11 1.30
N PRO A 10 24.75 -9.35 1.96
CA PRO A 10 23.71 -9.91 2.80
C PRO A 10 22.73 -10.74 1.97
N THR A 11 22.28 -11.84 2.54
CA THR A 11 21.18 -12.65 2.00
C THR A 11 19.85 -12.08 2.48
N ILE A 12 18.93 -11.84 1.54
CA ILE A 12 17.62 -11.21 1.79
C ILE A 12 16.53 -12.17 1.32
N ALA A 13 15.69 -12.63 2.24
CA ALA A 13 14.56 -13.49 1.91
C ALA A 13 13.25 -12.71 2.00
N TYR A 14 12.52 -12.66 0.90
CA TYR A 14 11.13 -12.19 0.88
C TYR A 14 10.21 -13.38 1.14
N VAL A 15 9.35 -13.28 2.15
CA VAL A 15 8.34 -14.30 2.48
C VAL A 15 6.97 -13.72 2.19
N ILE A 16 6.30 -14.28 1.19
CA ILE A 16 5.10 -13.67 0.62
C ILE A 16 4.00 -14.70 0.37
N GLU A 17 2.76 -14.26 0.38
CA GLU A 17 1.66 -14.94 -0.29
C GLU A 17 1.46 -14.25 -1.66
N PRO A 18 1.99 -14.80 -2.76
CA PRO A 18 2.08 -14.08 -4.03
C PRO A 18 0.74 -13.96 -4.77
N ARG A 19 -0.32 -14.59 -4.25
CA ARG A 19 -1.69 -14.55 -4.79
C ARG A 19 -2.50 -13.34 -4.32
N PHE A 20 -2.01 -12.55 -3.37
CA PHE A 20 -2.65 -11.28 -3.01
C PHE A 20 -2.85 -10.41 -4.25
N SER A 21 -4.11 -10.18 -4.63
CA SER A 21 -4.41 -9.22 -5.69
C SER A 21 -4.14 -7.79 -5.21
N GLY A 22 -3.54 -6.97 -6.08
CA GLY A 22 -3.37 -5.53 -5.88
C GLY A 22 -2.11 -5.14 -5.07
N GLY A 23 -2.30 -4.33 -4.03
CA GLY A 23 -1.29 -3.50 -3.37
C GLY A 23 -0.08 -4.21 -2.78
N THR A 24 -0.24 -5.36 -2.11
CA THR A 24 0.88 -6.09 -1.49
C THR A 24 1.84 -6.65 -2.55
N SER A 25 1.34 -7.45 -3.49
CA SER A 25 2.20 -8.01 -4.54
C SER A 25 2.80 -6.94 -5.44
N ALA A 26 2.07 -5.85 -5.72
CA ALA A 26 2.60 -4.72 -6.46
C ALA A 26 3.62 -3.89 -5.64
N ALA A 27 3.58 -3.92 -4.30
CA ALA A 27 4.59 -3.29 -3.46
C ALA A 27 5.87 -4.14 -3.51
N VAL A 28 5.77 -5.44 -3.24
CA VAL A 28 6.89 -6.38 -3.34
C VAL A 28 7.53 -6.33 -4.73
N ALA A 29 6.74 -6.31 -5.81
CA ALA A 29 7.27 -6.19 -7.16
C ALA A 29 8.10 -4.91 -7.37
N ALA A 30 7.74 -3.79 -6.77
CA ALA A 30 8.51 -2.55 -6.86
C ALA A 30 9.76 -2.57 -5.95
N GLU A 31 9.72 -3.33 -4.85
CA GLU A 31 10.83 -3.44 -3.90
C GLU A 31 11.95 -4.36 -4.39
N LEU A 32 11.62 -5.47 -5.08
CA LEU A 32 12.59 -6.49 -5.49
C LEU A 32 13.77 -5.96 -6.32
N PRO A 33 13.59 -5.07 -7.32
CA PRO A 33 14.72 -4.47 -8.04
C PRO A 33 15.65 -3.70 -7.10
N VAL A 34 15.09 -2.92 -6.16
CA VAL A 34 15.86 -2.15 -5.19
C VAL A 34 16.60 -3.08 -4.22
N ALA A 35 15.95 -4.13 -3.74
CA ALA A 35 16.54 -5.11 -2.84
C ALA A 35 17.68 -5.90 -3.49
N ALA A 36 17.57 -6.22 -4.78
CA ALA A 36 18.60 -6.92 -5.54
C ALA A 36 19.89 -6.09 -5.71
N GLU A 37 19.80 -4.76 -5.65
CA GLU A 37 20.97 -3.87 -5.60
C GLU A 37 21.65 -3.86 -4.23
N CYS A 38 20.96 -4.28 -3.17
CA CYS A 38 21.43 -4.23 -1.79
C CYS A 38 21.90 -5.60 -1.25
N GLY A 39 21.50 -6.71 -1.87
CA GLY A 39 21.80 -8.04 -1.37
C GLY A 39 21.44 -9.16 -2.33
N GLN A 40 21.76 -10.40 -1.94
CA GLN A 40 21.31 -11.59 -2.65
C GLN A 40 19.86 -11.88 -2.27
N VAL A 41 18.92 -11.65 -3.19
CA VAL A 41 17.50 -11.83 -2.95
C VAL A 41 17.04 -13.25 -3.27
N VAL A 42 16.23 -13.83 -2.37
CA VAL A 42 15.49 -15.08 -2.57
C VAL A 42 14.03 -14.86 -2.23
N VAL A 43 13.11 -15.36 -3.05
CA VAL A 43 11.67 -15.20 -2.84
C VAL A 43 11.04 -16.54 -2.47
N HIS A 44 10.45 -16.58 -1.28
CA HIS A 44 9.73 -17.71 -0.74
C HIS A 44 8.23 -17.42 -0.73
N ALA A 45 7.48 -18.27 -1.42
CA ALA A 45 6.03 -18.21 -1.42
C ALA A 45 5.44 -19.16 -0.39
N ILE A 46 4.42 -18.70 0.33
CA ILE A 46 3.61 -19.50 1.24
C ILE A 46 2.23 -19.72 0.62
N THR A 47 1.81 -20.98 0.53
CA THR A 47 0.44 -21.34 0.16
C THR A 47 -0.48 -21.17 1.36
N SER A 48 -1.18 -20.03 1.44
CA SER A 48 -2.19 -19.77 2.45
C SER A 48 -3.59 -20.28 2.10
N ARG A 49 -4.41 -20.48 3.14
CA ARG A 49 -5.85 -20.76 3.05
C ARG A 49 -6.69 -19.50 2.75
N ALA A 50 -6.07 -18.32 2.62
CA ALA A 50 -6.76 -17.07 2.30
C ALA A 50 -7.25 -17.01 0.85
N PHE A 51 -6.73 -17.87 -0.02
CA PHE A 51 -7.03 -17.87 -1.44
C PHE A 51 -7.44 -19.25 -1.93
N GLY A 52 -8.42 -19.28 -2.83
CA GLY A 52 -8.84 -20.50 -3.52
C GLY A 52 -7.78 -21.01 -4.49
N THR A 53 -8.00 -22.22 -5.02
CA THR A 53 -7.07 -22.90 -5.96
C THR A 53 -6.93 -22.20 -7.30
N ASN A 54 -7.89 -21.36 -7.68
CA ASN A 54 -7.94 -20.71 -8.99
C ASN A 54 -7.20 -19.37 -9.03
N GLN A 55 -6.68 -18.89 -7.90
CA GLN A 55 -5.95 -17.63 -7.86
C GLN A 55 -4.47 -17.88 -8.12
N HIS A 56 -3.92 -17.17 -9.10
CA HIS A 56 -2.53 -17.29 -9.52
C HIS A 56 -1.66 -16.19 -8.92
N VAL A 57 -0.34 -16.35 -9.05
CA VAL A 57 0.64 -15.29 -8.74
C VAL A 57 0.24 -14.01 -9.48
N SER A 58 0.27 -12.90 -8.76
CA SER A 58 -0.01 -11.58 -9.34
C SER A 58 0.83 -11.33 -10.60
N PRO A 59 0.24 -10.93 -11.75
CA PRO A 59 0.97 -10.74 -12.99
C PRO A 59 2.15 -9.76 -12.88
N VAL A 60 1.98 -8.65 -12.17
CA VAL A 60 3.05 -7.66 -11.97
C VAL A 60 4.23 -8.23 -11.19
N LEU A 61 3.96 -9.09 -10.19
CA LEU A 61 5.02 -9.74 -9.43
C LEU A 61 5.73 -10.79 -10.28
N ARG A 62 4.98 -11.58 -11.06
CA ARG A 62 5.56 -12.58 -11.96
C ARG A 62 6.50 -11.92 -12.98
N GLN A 63 6.06 -10.84 -13.61
CA GLN A 63 6.87 -10.09 -14.57
C GLN A 63 8.22 -9.67 -13.96
N VAL A 64 8.22 -9.05 -12.77
CA VAL A 64 9.47 -8.60 -12.13
C VAL A 64 10.36 -9.77 -11.72
N LEU A 65 9.78 -10.87 -11.22
CA LEU A 65 10.55 -12.08 -10.88
C LEU A 65 11.26 -12.64 -12.11
N ASP A 66 10.58 -12.69 -13.25
CA ASP A 66 11.13 -13.16 -14.52
C ASP A 66 12.22 -12.21 -15.03
N GLU A 67 11.99 -10.89 -14.99
CA GLU A 67 12.98 -9.86 -15.39
C GLU A 67 14.27 -9.93 -14.55
N LEU A 68 14.15 -10.15 -13.24
CA LEU A 68 15.27 -10.29 -12.33
C LEU A 68 15.88 -11.69 -12.28
N ASN A 69 15.29 -12.67 -12.99
CA ASN A 69 15.64 -14.08 -12.92
C ASN A 69 15.63 -14.65 -11.48
N ILE A 70 14.67 -14.22 -10.66
CA ILE A 70 14.49 -14.68 -9.28
C ILE A 70 13.45 -15.80 -9.26
N PRO A 71 13.83 -17.06 -8.99
CA PRO A 71 12.85 -18.14 -8.89
C PRO A 71 11.99 -17.99 -7.63
N ILE A 72 10.74 -18.42 -7.73
CA ILE A 72 9.84 -18.51 -6.58
C ILE A 72 9.94 -19.90 -5.95
N ILE A 73 10.28 -19.95 -4.66
CA ILE A 73 10.39 -21.21 -3.91
C ILE A 73 9.12 -21.37 -3.08
N TRP A 74 8.24 -22.29 -3.50
CA TRP A 74 7.00 -22.57 -2.81
C TRP A 74 7.19 -23.47 -1.59
N ASP A 75 6.55 -23.08 -0.49
CA ASP A 75 6.37 -23.89 0.72
C ASP A 75 7.66 -24.56 1.21
N ALA A 76 8.78 -23.81 1.12
CA ALA A 76 10.07 -24.28 1.59
C ALA A 76 9.96 -24.69 3.06
N PRO A 77 10.39 -25.89 3.47
CA PRO A 77 10.27 -26.34 4.86
C PRO A 77 11.14 -25.50 5.83
N ARG A 78 12.14 -24.81 5.28
CA ARG A 78 13.03 -23.91 6.01
C ARG A 78 13.46 -22.74 5.12
N ILE A 79 13.49 -21.55 5.71
CA ILE A 79 13.97 -20.30 5.13
C ILE A 79 15.14 -19.82 5.99
N SER A 80 16.28 -19.51 5.36
CA SER A 80 17.49 -19.05 6.06
C SER A 80 18.10 -17.87 5.32
N ALA A 81 18.23 -16.73 5.99
CA ALA A 81 18.79 -15.50 5.41
C ALA A 81 19.33 -14.57 6.52
N ASP A 82 20.13 -13.57 6.18
CA ASP A 82 20.50 -12.52 7.13
C ASP A 82 19.27 -11.68 7.48
N PHE A 83 18.50 -11.27 6.46
CA PHE A 83 17.29 -10.49 6.61
C PHE A 83 16.10 -11.24 6.02
N VAL A 84 15.00 -11.32 6.76
CA VAL A 84 13.74 -11.87 6.29
C VAL A 84 12.67 -10.78 6.32
N PHE A 85 12.07 -10.51 5.16
CA PHE A 85 10.97 -9.58 4.98
C PHE A 85 9.68 -10.36 4.71
N LEU A 86 8.87 -10.55 5.75
CA LEU A 86 7.57 -11.21 5.65
C LEU A 86 6.49 -10.17 5.34
N HIS A 87 5.90 -10.24 4.15
CA HIS A 87 4.90 -9.28 3.73
C HIS A 87 3.49 -9.73 4.06
N ASN A 88 2.78 -8.86 4.77
CA ASN A 88 1.36 -8.95 5.09
C ASN A 88 0.98 -10.19 5.93
N PRO A 89 1.11 -10.13 7.26
CA PRO A 89 0.81 -11.29 8.12
C PRO A 89 -0.66 -11.76 8.02
N SER A 90 -1.57 -10.94 7.48
CA SER A 90 -2.99 -11.27 7.36
C SER A 90 -3.29 -12.47 6.44
N PHE A 91 -2.35 -12.95 5.61
CA PHE A 91 -2.56 -14.23 4.88
C PHE A 91 -2.68 -15.43 5.84
N LEU A 92 -2.22 -15.29 7.08
CA LEU A 92 -2.29 -16.34 8.10
C LEU A 92 -3.64 -16.40 8.83
N LYS A 93 -4.57 -15.47 8.57
CA LYS A 93 -5.82 -15.35 9.34
C LYS A 93 -6.75 -16.57 9.30
N PHE A 94 -6.55 -17.48 8.35
CA PHE A 94 -7.29 -18.74 8.24
C PHE A 94 -6.39 -19.98 8.36
N GLN A 95 -5.14 -19.77 8.76
CA GLN A 95 -4.12 -20.80 8.97
C GLN A 95 -3.95 -21.09 10.46
N ASP A 96 -3.53 -22.31 10.77
CA ASP A 96 -3.18 -22.71 12.14
C ASP A 96 -1.66 -22.63 12.39
N THR A 97 -0.86 -22.67 11.30
CA THR A 97 0.60 -22.62 11.34
C THR A 97 1.15 -21.93 10.10
N LEU A 98 2.36 -21.35 10.19
CA LEU A 98 3.08 -20.78 9.05
C LEU A 98 3.53 -21.85 8.01
N GLY A 99 3.74 -23.09 8.43
CA GLY A 99 4.13 -24.20 7.53
C GLY A 99 5.61 -24.20 7.10
N THR A 100 6.43 -23.29 7.63
CA THR A 100 7.89 -23.25 7.40
C THR A 100 8.63 -22.86 8.68
N ARG A 101 9.95 -23.11 8.75
CA ARG A 101 10.83 -22.59 9.81
C ARG A 101 11.69 -21.46 9.27
N ILE A 102 11.64 -20.30 9.90
CA ILE A 102 12.47 -19.14 9.57
C ILE A 102 13.66 -19.10 10.51
N ILE A 103 14.88 -18.98 9.95
CA ILE A 103 16.10 -18.74 10.71
C ILE A 103 16.77 -17.51 10.12
N ALA A 104 16.77 -16.42 10.88
CA ALA A 104 17.24 -15.13 10.40
C ALA A 104 18.13 -14.44 11.43
N ARG A 105 18.99 -13.50 10.98
CA ARG A 105 19.54 -12.53 11.93
C ARG A 105 18.43 -11.57 12.34
N GLU A 106 17.75 -10.99 11.35
CA GLU A 106 16.68 -10.02 11.51
C GLU A 106 15.40 -10.48 10.79
N LEU A 107 14.26 -10.42 11.50
CA LEU A 107 12.94 -10.60 10.90
C LEU A 107 12.20 -9.26 10.90
N TYR A 108 11.72 -8.84 9.73
CA TYR A 108 10.73 -7.76 9.61
C TYR A 108 9.40 -8.32 9.09
N VAL A 109 8.32 -7.91 9.73
CA VAL A 109 6.95 -8.19 9.28
C VAL A 109 6.35 -6.89 8.77
N ILE A 110 6.17 -6.79 7.46
CA ILE A 110 5.66 -5.60 6.79
C ILE A 110 4.13 -5.62 6.85
N THR A 111 3.55 -4.62 7.52
CA THR A 111 2.12 -4.61 7.87
C THR A 111 1.29 -3.92 6.78
N HIS A 112 1.09 -4.62 5.67
CA HIS A 112 0.30 -4.15 4.52
C HIS A 112 -1.21 -3.99 4.80
N GLU A 113 -1.70 -4.55 5.91
CA GLU A 113 -3.06 -4.46 6.41
C GLU A 113 -3.05 -3.72 7.77
N ASN A 114 -4.09 -2.93 8.05
CA ASN A 114 -4.21 -2.24 9.34
C ASN A 114 -4.51 -3.23 10.46
N PHE A 115 -3.72 -3.17 11.53
CA PHE A 115 -3.96 -3.96 12.74
C PHE A 115 -5.26 -3.56 13.40
N LEU A 116 -5.50 -2.25 13.53
CA LEU A 116 -6.73 -1.67 14.05
C LEU A 116 -7.44 -0.87 12.96
N ARG A 117 -8.76 -1.04 12.89
CA ARG A 117 -9.65 -0.20 12.09
C ARG A 117 -10.04 1.05 12.89
N PRO A 118 -10.54 2.11 12.23
CA PRO A 118 -11.23 3.18 12.94
C PRO A 118 -12.30 2.60 13.87
N GLY A 119 -12.26 3.01 15.15
CA GLY A 119 -13.08 2.44 16.22
C GLY A 119 -12.39 1.34 17.05
N GLY A 120 -11.14 0.97 16.74
CA GLY A 120 -10.30 0.11 17.59
C GLY A 120 -10.54 -1.40 17.43
N ALA A 121 -11.44 -1.83 16.56
CA ALA A 121 -11.60 -3.24 16.23
C ALA A 121 -10.40 -3.73 15.41
N GLU A 122 -9.98 -4.98 15.64
CA GLU A 122 -8.89 -5.56 14.85
C GLU A 122 -9.30 -5.75 13.36
N GLY A 123 -8.36 -5.49 12.46
CA GLY A 123 -8.55 -5.70 11.02
C GLY A 123 -8.65 -7.18 10.63
N PHE A 124 -7.96 -8.03 11.40
CA PHE A 124 -7.86 -9.49 11.33
C PHE A 124 -7.33 -9.97 12.69
N ASP A 125 -7.32 -11.28 12.98
CA ASP A 125 -6.73 -11.80 14.23
C ASP A 125 -5.21 -11.61 14.22
N VAL A 126 -4.76 -10.45 14.71
CA VAL A 126 -3.36 -10.03 14.67
C VAL A 126 -2.53 -10.94 15.59
N SER A 127 -3.07 -11.24 16.77
CA SER A 127 -2.39 -12.06 17.77
C SER A 127 -2.08 -13.45 17.21
N SER A 128 -3.06 -14.12 16.62
CA SER A 128 -2.88 -15.45 16.02
C SER A 128 -1.84 -15.43 14.91
N CYS A 129 -1.90 -14.45 14.00
CA CYS A 129 -0.95 -14.36 12.89
C CYS A 129 0.49 -14.14 13.38
N LEU A 130 0.70 -13.22 14.34
CA LEU A 130 2.03 -12.96 14.88
C LEU A 130 2.56 -14.13 15.73
N SER A 131 1.71 -14.80 16.51
CA SER A 131 2.11 -16.00 17.26
C SER A 131 2.53 -17.15 16.36
N GLN A 132 1.89 -17.33 15.19
CA GLN A 132 2.31 -18.33 14.20
C GLN A 132 3.70 -18.03 13.62
N ILE A 133 3.98 -16.76 13.32
CA ILE A 133 5.29 -16.31 12.84
C ILE A 133 6.34 -16.51 13.93
N GLU A 134 6.04 -16.11 15.16
CA GLU A 134 6.93 -16.24 16.31
C GLU A 134 7.29 -17.70 16.59
N ALA A 135 6.30 -18.59 16.69
CA ALA A 135 6.51 -20.01 16.94
C ALA A 135 7.35 -20.71 15.85
N SER A 136 7.39 -20.12 14.66
CA SER A 136 8.08 -20.65 13.48
C SER A 136 9.44 -20.00 13.24
N THR A 137 9.86 -19.03 14.04
CA THR A 137 11.05 -18.20 13.76
C THR A 137 12.09 -18.24 14.89
N ILE A 138 13.35 -18.44 14.50
CA ILE A 138 14.52 -18.16 15.33
C ILE A 138 15.22 -16.95 14.73
N SER A 139 15.18 -15.80 15.42
CA SER A 139 15.90 -14.59 15.03
C SER A 139 16.46 -13.85 16.23
N LEU A 140 17.47 -12.99 16.00
CA LEU A 140 18.03 -12.14 17.06
C LEU A 140 17.06 -11.01 17.42
N ARG A 141 16.37 -10.48 16.40
CA ARG A 141 15.41 -9.39 16.52
C ARG A 141 14.22 -9.60 15.60
N LYS A 142 13.09 -9.01 16.00
CA LYS A 142 11.79 -9.11 15.33
C LYS A 142 11.16 -7.72 15.32
N THR A 143 10.87 -7.21 14.13
CA THR A 143 10.40 -5.84 13.94
C THR A 143 9.13 -5.83 13.12
N LEU A 144 8.11 -5.13 13.60
CA LEU A 144 6.95 -4.75 12.77
C LEU A 144 7.32 -3.51 11.96
N ALA A 145 7.05 -3.55 10.66
CA ALA A 145 7.39 -2.47 9.73
C ALA A 145 6.11 -1.88 9.10
N PRO A 146 5.54 -0.83 9.72
CA PRO A 146 4.37 -0.15 9.21
C PRO A 146 4.58 0.50 7.85
N ILE A 147 3.55 0.47 7.01
CA ILE A 147 3.64 1.03 5.64
C ILE A 147 3.20 2.50 5.54
N SER A 148 2.64 3.07 6.61
CA SER A 148 2.16 4.45 6.66
C SER A 148 2.00 4.96 8.09
N PRO A 149 1.80 6.28 8.30
CA PRO A 149 1.60 6.84 9.63
C PRO A 149 0.37 6.28 10.37
N PHE A 150 -0.75 6.06 9.67
CA PHE A 150 -1.93 5.46 10.28
C PHE A 150 -1.73 3.99 10.60
N ASN A 151 -1.09 3.25 9.70
CA ASN A 151 -0.77 1.85 9.95
C ASN A 151 0.17 1.72 11.17
N ARG A 152 1.13 2.64 11.32
CA ARG A 152 2.02 2.74 12.47
C ARG A 152 1.28 2.98 13.77
N SER A 153 0.36 3.94 13.82
CA SER A 153 -0.42 4.19 15.04
C SER A 153 -1.22 2.95 15.43
N GLY A 154 -1.86 2.28 14.46
CA GLY A 154 -2.58 1.03 14.72
C GLY A 154 -1.69 -0.10 15.26
N VAL A 155 -0.46 -0.23 14.75
CA VAL A 155 0.53 -1.20 15.26
C VAL A 155 0.97 -0.86 16.69
N VAL A 156 1.30 0.41 16.96
CA VAL A 156 1.73 0.87 18.29
C VAL A 156 0.63 0.70 19.33
N ASP A 157 -0.60 1.09 19.00
CA ASP A 157 -1.76 0.98 19.91
C ASP A 157 -2.10 -0.49 20.19
N TRP A 158 -2.01 -1.35 19.18
CA TRP A 158 -2.21 -2.79 19.35
C TRP A 158 -1.13 -3.40 20.26
N LEU A 159 0.14 -3.04 20.06
CA LEU A 159 1.24 -3.49 20.92
C LEU A 159 1.07 -3.01 22.37
N ALA A 160 0.60 -1.78 22.59
CA ALA A 160 0.39 -1.25 23.94
C ALA A 160 -0.64 -2.07 24.75
N THR A 161 -1.54 -2.79 24.07
CA THR A 161 -2.64 -3.55 24.69
C THR A 161 -2.46 -5.07 24.62
N SER A 162 -1.58 -5.57 23.75
CA SER A 162 -1.35 -7.00 23.53
C SER A 162 -0.26 -7.59 24.43
N ARG A 163 -0.49 -8.79 24.97
CA ARG A 163 0.54 -9.54 25.73
C ARG A 163 1.64 -10.12 24.84
N VAL A 164 1.40 -10.25 23.52
CA VAL A 164 2.39 -10.66 22.51
C VAL A 164 3.47 -9.58 22.32
N ALA A 165 3.21 -8.35 22.79
CA ALA A 165 4.00 -7.16 22.50
C ALA A 165 5.44 -7.12 23.05
N ARG A 166 5.83 -8.00 23.99
CA ARG A 166 7.14 -7.92 24.65
C ARG A 166 8.33 -8.33 23.78
N GLN A 167 8.10 -8.81 22.56
CA GLN A 167 9.14 -9.36 21.69
C GLN A 167 9.24 -8.67 20.32
N TRP A 168 8.42 -7.66 20.06
CA TRP A 168 8.34 -7.02 18.76
C TRP A 168 8.71 -5.55 18.87
N ASP A 169 9.75 -5.15 18.15
CA ASP A 169 10.08 -3.75 17.93
C ASP A 169 9.18 -3.17 16.83
N VAL A 170 9.11 -1.83 16.75
CA VAL A 170 8.49 -1.13 15.63
C VAL A 170 9.58 -0.36 14.88
N LEU A 171 9.68 -0.58 13.57
CA LEU A 171 10.67 0.09 12.74
C LEU A 171 10.51 1.61 12.87
N GLY A 172 11.60 2.35 13.12
CA GLY A 172 11.55 3.80 13.36
C GLY A 172 11.04 4.64 12.18
N SER A 173 11.15 4.12 10.95
CA SER A 173 10.62 4.69 9.71
C SER A 173 9.51 3.83 9.13
N ASP A 174 8.62 4.42 8.32
CA ASP A 174 7.66 3.62 7.56
C ASP A 174 8.40 2.85 6.46
N TRP A 175 7.97 1.61 6.19
CA TRP A 175 8.46 0.81 5.08
C TRP A 175 8.05 1.43 3.74
N PHE A 176 6.84 2.01 3.70
CA PHE A 176 6.14 2.63 2.57
C PHE A 176 6.14 1.88 1.24
N ASN A 177 5.12 2.11 0.41
CA ASN A 177 5.08 1.54 -0.93
C ASN A 177 5.80 2.45 -1.91
N ILE A 178 6.71 1.89 -2.71
CA ILE A 178 7.30 2.62 -3.84
C ILE A 178 6.18 2.99 -4.83
N CYS A 179 6.08 4.28 -5.11
CA CYS A 179 5.10 4.88 -6.01
C CYS A 179 5.82 5.66 -7.11
N GLU A 180 6.48 4.92 -7.99
CA GLU A 180 7.19 5.46 -9.13
C GLU A 180 6.41 5.13 -10.40
N THR A 181 5.80 6.15 -10.99
CA THR A 181 5.01 6.07 -12.21
C THR A 181 5.31 7.32 -13.03
N GLU A 182 5.08 7.23 -14.34
CA GLU A 182 5.27 8.35 -15.26
C GLU A 182 4.44 9.56 -14.80
N MET A 183 5.13 10.66 -14.54
CA MET A 183 4.49 11.93 -14.18
C MET A 183 3.91 12.58 -15.42
N ARG A 184 2.63 12.92 -15.37
CA ARG A 184 1.94 13.63 -16.45
C ARG A 184 1.78 15.10 -16.11
N ALA A 185 1.86 15.95 -17.13
CA ALA A 185 1.55 17.35 -16.97
C ALA A 185 0.07 17.52 -16.54
N PRO A 186 -0.23 18.52 -15.69
CA PRO A 186 -1.61 18.93 -15.43
C PRO A 186 -2.33 19.33 -16.72
N CYS A 187 -3.66 19.29 -16.70
CA CYS A 187 -4.47 19.91 -17.76
C CYS A 187 -4.28 21.43 -17.76
N GLU A 188 -4.23 22.06 -18.94
CA GLU A 188 -3.99 23.51 -19.05
C GLU A 188 -5.14 24.34 -18.45
N THR A 189 -6.37 23.90 -18.69
CA THR A 189 -7.61 24.54 -18.25
C THR A 189 -8.46 23.56 -17.44
N PRO A 190 -8.34 23.56 -16.10
CA PRO A 190 -9.10 22.64 -15.27
C PRO A 190 -10.60 22.91 -15.39
N GLN A 191 -11.38 21.85 -15.53
CA GLN A 191 -12.85 21.89 -15.59
C GLN A 191 -13.42 21.06 -14.45
N ASP A 192 -14.71 21.22 -14.14
CA ASP A 192 -15.37 20.50 -13.05
C ASP A 192 -15.68 19.04 -13.43
N ARG A 193 -14.61 18.26 -13.67
CA ARG A 193 -14.63 16.85 -14.03
C ARG A 193 -14.05 16.05 -12.86
N ARG A 194 -14.93 15.42 -12.10
CA ARG A 194 -14.59 14.74 -10.85
C ARG A 194 -14.51 13.23 -11.07
N GLY A 195 -13.53 12.62 -10.43
CA GLY A 195 -13.33 11.18 -10.48
C GLY A 195 -13.07 10.55 -9.14
N ARG A 196 -13.45 9.28 -9.02
CA ARG A 196 -13.04 8.38 -7.95
C ARG A 196 -12.67 7.02 -8.51
N HIS A 197 -11.62 6.41 -7.96
CA HIS A 197 -11.25 5.04 -8.25
C HIS A 197 -10.84 4.28 -6.98
N SER A 198 -11.36 3.07 -6.81
CA SER A 198 -10.92 2.12 -5.77
C SER A 198 -11.27 0.68 -6.16
N ARG A 199 -10.78 -0.29 -5.38
CA ARG A 199 -11.32 -1.66 -5.41
C ARG A 199 -12.81 -1.69 -5.02
N PRO A 200 -13.57 -2.73 -5.43
CA PRO A 200 -15.03 -2.75 -5.33
C PRO A 200 -15.65 -3.01 -3.93
N GLY A 201 -14.91 -2.79 -2.84
CA GLY A 201 -15.41 -3.03 -1.48
C GLY A 201 -16.32 -1.90 -0.98
N PHE A 202 -17.41 -2.24 -0.26
CA PHE A 202 -18.29 -1.23 0.34
C PHE A 202 -17.56 -0.32 1.33
N GLU A 203 -16.63 -0.89 2.09
CA GLU A 203 -15.77 -0.17 3.04
C GLU A 203 -14.91 0.91 2.37
N LYS A 204 -14.67 0.77 1.05
CA LYS A 204 -13.94 1.77 0.29
C LYS A 204 -14.77 3.02 0.04
N PHE A 205 -16.11 3.00 0.13
CA PHE A 205 -16.96 4.15 -0.16
C PHE A 205 -17.40 4.89 1.12
N PRO A 206 -17.54 6.23 1.08
CA PRO A 206 -18.15 6.96 2.18
C PRO A 206 -19.67 6.74 2.14
N VAL A 207 -20.40 7.32 3.09
CA VAL A 207 -21.86 7.26 3.06
C VAL A 207 -22.41 7.95 1.81
N ILE A 208 -23.59 7.54 1.32
CA ILE A 208 -24.18 8.06 0.08
C ILE A 208 -24.34 9.59 0.11
N ALA A 209 -24.69 10.19 1.25
CA ALA A 209 -24.81 11.64 1.38
C ALA A 209 -23.48 12.38 1.10
N ASP A 210 -22.35 11.78 1.50
CA ASP A 210 -21.03 12.34 1.22
C ASP A 210 -20.66 12.17 -0.25
N LEU A 211 -21.03 11.04 -0.88
CA LEU A 211 -20.88 10.87 -2.33
C LEU A 211 -21.71 11.88 -3.12
N ASP A 212 -22.98 12.09 -2.74
CA ASP A 212 -23.85 13.09 -3.35
C ASP A 212 -23.27 14.51 -3.22
N SER A 213 -22.59 14.80 -2.09
CA SER A 213 -21.89 16.08 -1.89
C SER A 213 -20.63 16.20 -2.74
N CYS A 214 -19.87 15.11 -2.89
CA CYS A 214 -18.64 15.08 -3.67
C CYS A 214 -18.91 15.14 -5.19
N PHE A 215 -19.99 14.51 -5.65
CA PHE A 215 -20.32 14.29 -7.06
C PHE A 215 -21.71 14.85 -7.39
N PRO A 216 -21.92 16.17 -7.36
CA PRO A 216 -23.23 16.77 -7.52
C PRO A 216 -23.68 16.82 -8.99
N SER A 217 -24.96 17.10 -9.23
CA SER A 217 -25.52 17.14 -10.60
C SER A 217 -25.06 18.34 -11.44
N HIS A 218 -24.52 19.39 -10.83
CA HIS A 218 -24.04 20.58 -11.55
C HIS A 218 -22.60 20.46 -12.05
N SER A 219 -21.83 19.48 -11.56
CA SER A 219 -20.48 19.23 -12.10
C SER A 219 -20.58 18.81 -13.57
N GLN A 220 -19.57 19.15 -14.36
CA GLN A 220 -19.55 18.79 -15.77
C GLN A 220 -19.49 17.27 -15.99
N CYS A 221 -18.79 16.53 -15.13
CA CYS A 221 -18.71 15.08 -15.19
C CYS A 221 -18.40 14.47 -13.83
N ASN A 222 -19.05 13.35 -13.50
CA ASN A 222 -18.71 12.50 -12.35
C ASN A 222 -18.44 11.08 -12.84
N VAL A 223 -17.21 10.60 -12.65
CA VAL A 223 -16.80 9.23 -13.03
C VAL A 223 -16.38 8.45 -11.79
N ILE A 224 -17.04 7.33 -11.54
CA ILE A 224 -16.71 6.44 -10.41
C ILE A 224 -16.30 5.09 -11.00
N LEU A 225 -15.00 4.80 -10.96
CA LEU A 225 -14.42 3.52 -11.39
C LEU A 225 -14.26 2.58 -10.19
N GLY A 226 -14.65 1.31 -10.34
CA GLY A 226 -14.77 0.37 -9.22
C GLY A 226 -16.09 0.51 -8.45
N ALA A 227 -17.14 0.96 -9.14
CA ALA A 227 -18.45 1.24 -8.58
C ALA A 227 -19.32 0.01 -8.33
N ASP A 228 -18.77 -1.21 -8.35
CA ASP A 228 -19.51 -2.48 -8.26
C ASP A 228 -20.43 -2.53 -7.03
N ALA A 229 -19.96 -2.04 -5.88
CA ALA A 229 -20.77 -1.95 -4.67
C ALA A 229 -22.03 -1.08 -4.88
N LEU A 230 -21.91 0.06 -5.56
CA LEU A 230 -23.01 0.97 -5.87
C LEU A 230 -23.94 0.39 -6.94
N LEU A 231 -23.37 -0.24 -7.98
CA LEU A 231 -24.11 -0.92 -9.05
C LEU A 231 -24.95 -2.08 -8.50
N ASN A 232 -24.35 -2.91 -7.65
CA ASN A 232 -25.02 -4.04 -6.99
C ASN A 232 -26.13 -3.56 -6.04
N ALA A 233 -25.89 -2.45 -5.32
CA ALA A 233 -26.89 -1.79 -4.48
C ALA A 233 -27.95 -1.02 -5.26
N ARG A 234 -27.86 -0.98 -6.60
CA ARG A 234 -28.77 -0.26 -7.50
C ARG A 234 -28.91 1.22 -7.12
N VAL A 235 -27.80 1.86 -6.75
CA VAL A 235 -27.77 3.30 -6.49
C VAL A 235 -27.98 4.05 -7.80
N LEU A 236 -29.09 4.80 -7.90
CA LEU A 236 -29.46 5.54 -9.10
C LEU A 236 -29.18 7.03 -8.93
N ARG A 237 -28.22 7.54 -9.70
CA ARG A 237 -27.92 8.96 -9.88
C ARG A 237 -27.64 9.21 -11.35
N ALA A 238 -28.55 9.91 -12.03
CA ALA A 238 -28.44 10.12 -13.48
C ALA A 238 -27.18 10.89 -13.90
N HIS A 239 -26.60 11.67 -12.98
CA HIS A 239 -25.39 12.47 -13.19
C HIS A 239 -24.09 11.73 -12.81
N TRP A 240 -24.16 10.45 -12.46
CA TRP A 240 -22.97 9.62 -12.17
C TRP A 240 -22.72 8.64 -13.31
N THR A 241 -21.48 8.60 -13.79
CA THR A 241 -20.97 7.53 -14.64
C THR A 241 -20.35 6.47 -13.75
N LEU A 242 -21.09 5.38 -13.51
CA LEU A 242 -20.63 4.25 -12.70
C LEU A 242 -20.01 3.17 -13.59
N LEU A 243 -18.73 2.87 -13.34
CA LEU A 243 -17.97 1.85 -14.08
C LEU A 243 -17.53 0.74 -13.11
N PRO A 244 -17.75 -0.55 -13.44
CA PRO A 244 -17.19 -1.66 -12.69
C PRO A 244 -15.66 -1.57 -12.58
N PHE A 245 -15.09 -2.24 -11.60
CA PHE A 245 -13.64 -2.38 -11.45
C PHE A 245 -13.05 -3.02 -12.71
N ASP A 246 -11.91 -2.51 -13.16
CA ASP A 246 -11.23 -2.92 -14.41
C ASP A 246 -12.06 -2.79 -15.71
N ALA A 247 -13.18 -2.05 -15.70
CA ALA A 247 -13.98 -1.83 -16.91
C ALA A 247 -13.26 -0.97 -17.97
N ILE A 248 -12.35 -0.09 -17.54
CA ILE A 248 -11.45 0.70 -18.35
C ILE A 248 -10.08 0.74 -17.68
N THR A 249 -9.04 1.10 -18.43
CA THR A 249 -7.71 1.30 -17.84
C THR A 249 -7.71 2.52 -16.90
N VAL A 250 -6.85 2.48 -15.89
CA VAL A 250 -6.64 3.62 -14.97
C VAL A 250 -6.19 4.87 -15.74
N GLN A 251 -5.42 4.70 -16.81
CA GLN A 251 -5.01 5.78 -17.70
C GLN A 251 -6.19 6.44 -18.42
N GLU A 252 -7.11 5.65 -18.99
CA GLU A 252 -8.32 6.16 -19.64
C GLU A 252 -9.19 6.91 -18.62
N PHE A 253 -9.36 6.36 -17.42
CA PHE A 253 -10.07 7.01 -16.33
C PHE A 253 -9.49 8.39 -15.98
N PHE A 254 -8.17 8.50 -15.84
CA PHE A 254 -7.53 9.80 -15.59
C PHE A 254 -7.66 10.78 -16.76
N GLY A 255 -7.90 10.31 -17.98
CA GLY A 255 -8.23 11.17 -19.12
C GLY A 255 -9.61 11.84 -19.01
N MET A 256 -10.51 11.28 -18.20
CA MET A 256 -11.89 11.75 -18.07
C MET A 256 -12.08 12.83 -17.00
N ILE A 257 -11.07 13.06 -16.15
CA ILE A 257 -11.21 13.84 -14.91
C ILE A 257 -10.08 14.85 -14.73
N ASP A 258 -10.33 15.90 -13.94
CA ASP A 258 -9.33 16.88 -13.48
C ASP A 258 -9.12 16.79 -11.96
N PHE A 259 -10.16 16.43 -11.22
CA PHE A 259 -10.13 16.32 -9.76
C PHE A 259 -10.36 14.88 -9.32
N PHE A 260 -9.46 14.35 -8.50
CA PHE A 260 -9.60 13.02 -7.90
C PHE A 260 -10.11 13.16 -6.47
N VAL A 261 -11.35 12.73 -6.23
CA VAL A 261 -12.05 12.91 -4.96
C VAL A 261 -12.14 11.56 -4.24
N TYR A 262 -11.41 11.42 -3.14
CA TYR A 262 -11.21 10.13 -2.46
C TYR A 262 -11.55 10.21 -0.97
N PHE A 263 -12.64 9.55 -0.58
CA PHE A 263 -13.10 9.48 0.81
C PHE A 263 -13.56 8.06 1.10
N THR A 264 -13.19 7.46 2.22
CA THR A 264 -13.61 6.08 2.57
C THR A 264 -14.74 6.08 3.59
N ALA A 265 -15.28 4.91 3.91
CA ALA A 265 -16.23 4.77 5.02
C ALA A 265 -15.56 5.26 6.32
N PRO A 266 -16.30 5.87 7.27
CA PRO A 266 -15.73 6.30 8.57
C PRO A 266 -15.10 5.15 9.37
N THR A 267 -15.52 3.91 9.11
CA THR A 267 -15.00 2.69 9.73
C THR A 267 -13.83 2.08 8.96
N TRP A 268 -13.32 2.76 7.93
CA TRP A 268 -12.28 2.26 7.04
C TRP A 268 -11.21 3.31 6.80
N GLN A 269 -9.96 2.89 6.96
CA GLN A 269 -8.79 3.70 6.61
C GLN A 269 -7.90 2.89 5.68
N GLU A 270 -7.39 3.54 4.62
CA GLU A 270 -6.40 2.92 3.75
C GLU A 270 -5.12 2.64 4.53
N SER A 271 -4.54 1.45 4.33
CA SER A 271 -3.22 1.15 4.88
C SER A 271 -2.12 1.99 4.21
N PHE A 272 -2.26 2.32 2.92
CA PHE A 272 -1.36 3.25 2.22
C PHE A 272 -2.11 4.17 1.25
N GLY A 273 -2.95 3.61 0.36
CA GLY A 273 -3.75 4.38 -0.60
C GLY A 273 -3.04 4.65 -1.94
N ARG A 274 -2.52 3.62 -2.61
CA ARG A 274 -1.80 3.75 -3.91
C ARG A 274 -2.56 4.52 -4.99
N VAL A 275 -3.89 4.42 -5.02
CA VAL A 275 -4.74 5.17 -5.96
C VAL A 275 -4.58 6.69 -5.85
N VAL A 276 -4.24 7.19 -4.66
CA VAL A 276 -3.91 8.61 -4.44
C VAL A 276 -2.59 8.97 -5.12
N ALA A 277 -1.57 8.13 -4.96
CA ALA A 277 -0.28 8.32 -5.63
C ALA A 277 -0.41 8.28 -7.17
N GLU A 278 -1.22 7.34 -7.70
CA GLU A 278 -1.52 7.24 -9.12
C GLU A 278 -2.20 8.51 -9.65
N ALA A 279 -3.17 9.06 -8.92
CA ALA A 279 -3.84 10.31 -9.29
C ALA A 279 -2.90 11.52 -9.27
N VAL A 280 -2.04 11.62 -8.25
CA VAL A 280 -1.01 12.67 -8.17
C VAL A 280 -0.06 12.59 -9.36
N ALA A 281 0.43 11.39 -9.69
CA ALA A 281 1.30 11.21 -10.83
C ALA A 281 0.62 11.55 -12.16
N ALA A 282 -0.66 11.23 -12.31
CA ALA A 282 -1.48 11.59 -13.46
C ALA A 282 -1.80 13.09 -13.58
N GLY A 283 -1.23 13.94 -12.71
CA GLY A 283 -1.39 15.40 -12.78
C GLY A 283 -2.74 15.89 -12.29
N LYS A 284 -3.40 15.13 -11.40
CA LYS A 284 -4.71 15.47 -10.83
C LYS A 284 -4.57 16.12 -9.47
N VAL A 285 -5.45 17.08 -9.17
CA VAL A 285 -5.60 17.56 -7.80
C VAL A 285 -6.41 16.53 -7.02
N VAL A 286 -5.82 16.02 -5.94
CA VAL A 286 -6.48 15.04 -5.04
C VAL A 286 -7.13 15.76 -3.86
N LEU A 287 -8.40 15.47 -3.61
CA LEU A 287 -9.15 15.89 -2.43
C LEU A 287 -9.51 14.67 -1.59
N THR A 288 -9.16 14.67 -0.29
CA THR A 288 -9.37 13.52 0.60
C THR A 288 -9.58 13.94 2.06
N ASN A 289 -9.99 13.01 2.93
CA ASN A 289 -10.04 13.24 4.38
C ASN A 289 -8.63 13.41 4.99
N PRO A 290 -8.52 14.08 6.16
CA PRO A 290 -7.23 14.28 6.85
C PRO A 290 -6.43 13.00 7.12
N ASP A 291 -7.09 11.90 7.52
CA ASP A 291 -6.39 10.66 7.89
C ASP A 291 -5.69 10.01 6.69
N THR A 292 -6.36 9.93 5.53
CA THR A 292 -5.72 9.47 4.29
C THR A 292 -4.65 10.47 3.84
N GLY A 293 -4.92 11.77 4.00
CA GLY A 293 -3.97 12.81 3.64
C GLY A 293 -2.71 12.84 4.50
N ALA A 294 -2.73 12.32 5.72
CA ALA A 294 -1.56 12.25 6.60
C ALA A 294 -0.40 11.46 5.98
N THR A 295 -0.70 10.44 5.17
CA THR A 295 0.31 9.71 4.39
C THR A 295 0.94 10.63 3.34
N PHE A 296 0.14 11.32 2.54
CA PHE A 296 0.64 12.05 1.38
C PHE A 296 1.06 13.51 1.67
N GLY A 297 0.79 14.01 2.87
CA GLY A 297 1.16 15.34 3.33
C GLY A 297 0.68 16.42 2.36
N LYS A 298 1.62 17.21 1.83
CA LYS A 298 1.33 18.31 0.90
C LYS A 298 0.88 17.85 -0.49
N ALA A 299 0.88 16.54 -0.77
CA ALA A 299 0.47 16.02 -2.07
C ALA A 299 -1.04 15.95 -2.29
N VAL A 300 -1.83 16.25 -1.26
CA VAL A 300 -3.28 16.24 -1.36
C VAL A 300 -3.86 17.47 -0.66
N LEU A 301 -5.08 17.83 -1.04
CA LEU A 301 -5.89 18.79 -0.31
C LEU A 301 -6.79 18.02 0.66
N THR A 302 -6.59 18.25 1.96
CA THR A 302 -7.43 17.64 2.99
C THR A 302 -8.67 18.49 3.23
N CYS A 303 -9.85 17.87 3.22
CA CYS A 303 -11.13 18.56 3.40
C CYS A 303 -12.22 17.59 3.87
N GLN A 304 -13.39 18.13 4.20
CA GLN A 304 -14.63 17.37 4.38
C GLN A 304 -15.38 17.24 3.05
N PRO A 305 -16.23 16.21 2.86
CA PRO A 305 -17.03 16.04 1.64
C PRO A 305 -17.83 17.29 1.24
N SER A 306 -18.38 18.02 2.22
CA SER A 306 -19.14 19.26 2.00
C SER A 306 -18.31 20.45 1.50
N GLN A 307 -16.98 20.37 1.56
CA GLN A 307 -16.07 21.44 1.13
C GLN A 307 -15.51 21.21 -0.28
N VAL A 308 -15.70 20.03 -0.87
CA VAL A 308 -15.15 19.64 -2.18
C VAL A 308 -15.55 20.63 -3.26
N ASP A 309 -16.83 21.01 -3.30
CA ASP A 309 -17.37 21.91 -4.31
C ASP A 309 -16.70 23.30 -4.28
N THR A 310 -16.62 23.90 -3.10
CA THR A 310 -15.98 25.21 -2.90
C THR A 310 -14.52 25.21 -3.33
N ILE A 311 -13.79 24.13 -3.02
CA ILE A 311 -12.36 24.01 -3.39
C ILE A 311 -12.21 23.90 -4.91
N ILE A 312 -13.03 23.07 -5.56
CA ILE A 312 -12.99 22.89 -7.02
C ILE A 312 -13.32 24.20 -7.74
N VAL A 313 -14.36 24.93 -7.29
CA VAL A 313 -14.72 26.23 -7.84
C VAL A 313 -13.57 27.25 -7.74
N ASP A 314 -12.88 27.32 -6.60
CA ASP A 314 -11.71 28.21 -6.43
C ASP A 314 -10.56 27.86 -7.38
N LEU A 315 -10.27 26.56 -7.55
CA LEU A 315 -9.19 26.07 -8.41
C LEU A 315 -9.49 26.28 -9.91
N ILE A 316 -10.76 26.18 -10.32
CA ILE A 316 -11.19 26.49 -11.69
C ILE A 316 -11.12 28.00 -11.95
N ALA A 317 -11.57 28.82 -11.00
CA ALA A 317 -11.51 30.27 -11.11
C ALA A 317 -10.07 30.80 -11.13
N GLN A 318 -9.12 30.04 -10.58
CA GLN A 318 -7.71 30.41 -10.49
C GLN A 318 -6.81 29.25 -10.96
N PRO A 319 -6.72 28.99 -12.28
CA PRO A 319 -5.98 27.86 -12.83
C PRO A 319 -4.53 27.76 -12.35
N GLN A 320 -3.86 28.88 -12.07
CA GLN A 320 -2.51 28.87 -11.50
C GLN A 320 -2.45 28.13 -10.15
N LYS A 321 -3.47 28.26 -9.29
CA LYS A 321 -3.53 27.50 -8.02
C LYS A 321 -3.64 26.00 -8.25
N TYR A 322 -4.37 25.58 -9.28
CA TYR A 322 -4.46 24.17 -9.69
C TYR A 322 -3.08 23.66 -10.10
N HIS A 323 -2.41 24.38 -11.01
CA HIS A 323 -1.06 24.04 -11.48
C HIS A 323 -0.05 24.00 -10.34
N ASP A 324 -0.04 25.00 -9.46
CA ASP A 324 0.83 25.04 -8.29
C ASP A 324 0.56 23.86 -7.34
N GLN A 325 -0.71 23.47 -7.17
CA GLN A 325 -1.06 22.31 -6.37
C GLN A 325 -0.57 21.00 -7.00
N VAL A 326 -0.73 20.82 -8.31
CA VAL A 326 -0.22 19.62 -9.01
C VAL A 326 1.31 19.54 -8.91
N ALA A 327 2.01 20.64 -9.14
CA ALA A 327 3.47 20.70 -9.02
C ALA A 327 3.94 20.34 -7.58
N ARG A 328 3.29 20.92 -6.55
CA ARG A 328 3.55 20.55 -5.15
C ARG A 328 3.28 19.07 -4.90
N SER A 329 2.24 18.52 -5.51
CA SER A 329 1.83 17.15 -5.30
C SER A 329 2.82 16.15 -5.88
N GLN A 330 3.23 16.37 -7.13
CA GLN A 330 4.23 15.53 -7.79
C GLN A 330 5.60 15.64 -7.10
N SER A 331 5.98 16.83 -6.61
CA SER A 331 7.19 17.00 -5.81
C SER A 331 7.14 16.22 -4.49
N ALA A 332 6.01 16.27 -3.77
CA ALA A 332 5.83 15.52 -2.53
C ALA A 332 5.80 14.00 -2.75
N LEU A 333 5.27 13.53 -3.89
CA LEU A 333 5.24 12.12 -4.27
C LEU A 333 6.65 11.52 -4.43
N GLN A 334 7.67 12.33 -4.71
CA GLN A 334 9.08 11.88 -4.78
C GLN A 334 9.60 11.27 -3.47
N ASN A 335 8.94 11.54 -2.34
CA ASN A 335 9.25 10.88 -1.06
C ASN A 335 8.96 9.36 -1.08
N TYR A 336 8.18 8.90 -2.05
CA TYR A 336 7.81 7.50 -2.26
C TYR A 336 8.55 6.88 -3.47
N SER A 337 9.67 7.46 -3.89
CA SER A 337 10.50 6.92 -4.99
C SER A 337 11.31 5.69 -4.60
N ALA A 338 11.75 4.90 -5.59
CA ALA A 338 12.67 3.79 -5.37
C ALA A 338 13.97 4.23 -4.68
N GLY A 339 14.49 5.42 -5.02
CA GLY A 339 15.69 5.98 -4.37
C GLY A 339 15.51 6.27 -2.88
N LYS A 340 14.34 6.78 -2.47
CA LYS A 340 14.02 6.98 -1.06
C LYS A 340 13.85 5.65 -0.33
N PHE A 341 13.22 4.67 -0.98
CA PHE A 341 13.09 3.33 -0.42
C PHE A 341 14.46 2.67 -0.25
N LYS A 342 15.35 2.78 -1.24
CA LYS A 342 16.73 2.27 -1.17
C LYS A 342 17.51 2.86 0.01
N ALA A 343 17.33 4.15 0.29
CA ALA A 343 17.98 4.80 1.43
C ALA A 343 17.44 4.24 2.76
N MET A 344 16.13 4.04 2.88
CA MET A 344 15.51 3.39 4.04
C MET A 344 15.99 1.95 4.21
N LEU A 345 15.94 1.15 3.14
CA LEU A 345 16.39 -0.25 3.13
C LEU A 345 17.87 -0.36 3.48
N SER A 346 18.74 0.48 2.91
CA SER A 346 20.15 0.53 3.29
C SER A 346 20.34 0.83 4.78
N GLY A 347 19.53 1.74 5.34
CA GLY A 347 19.52 2.03 6.77
C GLY A 347 19.16 0.80 7.61
N VAL A 348 18.13 0.06 7.21
CA VAL A 348 17.71 -1.21 7.82
C VAL A 348 18.84 -2.25 7.77
N LEU A 349 19.50 -2.39 6.61
CA LEU A 349 20.57 -3.38 6.44
C LEU A 349 21.87 -2.99 7.18
N CYS A 350 22.12 -1.69 7.41
CA CYS A 350 23.35 -1.17 8.02
C CYS A 350 23.26 -0.92 9.53
N ALA A 351 22.13 -0.45 10.07
CA ALA A 351 21.94 -0.13 11.49
C ALA A 351 22.24 -1.34 12.42
N ASP A 352 22.25 -2.53 11.84
CA ASP A 352 22.45 -3.80 12.53
C ASP A 352 23.85 -4.39 12.38
N SER A 353 24.73 -3.71 11.63
CA SER A 353 26.16 -4.05 11.53
C SER A 353 26.98 -3.53 12.71
N GLU A 354 26.49 -2.51 13.43
CA GLU A 354 27.23 -1.84 14.52
C GLU A 354 27.09 -2.52 15.90
N VAL A 355 26.24 -3.54 16.04
CA VAL A 355 26.11 -4.30 17.30
C VAL A 355 27.26 -5.32 17.50
N ASN A 356 28.14 -5.48 16.51
CA ASN A 356 29.28 -6.40 16.53
C ASN A 356 30.67 -5.72 16.54
N LYS A 357 30.78 -4.48 17.04
CA LYS A 357 32.09 -3.85 17.32
C LYS A 357 32.33 -3.65 18.80
#